data_AF-A0A959REF4-F1
#
_entry.id   AF-A0A959REF4-F1
#
_cell.length_a   1.000
_cell.length_b   1.000
_cell.length_c   1.000
_cell.angle_alpha   90.00
_cell.angle_beta   90.00
_cell.angle_gamma   90.00
#
_symmetry.space_group_name_H-M   'P 1'
#
loop_
_entity.id
_entity.type
_entity.pdbx_description
1 polymer ?
#
loop_
_entity_poly.entity_id
_entity_poly.type
_entity_poly.pdbx_seq_one_letter_code
_entity_poly.pdbx_strand_id
1 'polypeptide(L)'
;MKTLIFILTFFLSGTFLFSQDIPSPDVLESLGGYVDLGHEVVDLNGDGISDVINLVVHNEDGDFSNFVLMINEQDIKGKHSYNVDKFIVIDLDKSDRQKEVAVHTPNPNGPDEYIIYKYDGKVISEIGRTHSTTTFNGDGTLDVVTYMPFWDKLDVYVYDRQTDELTWQPKEYYTLDINCKVLEEMPVFLTINSRGFSEKLKKGQTIKIIKAVHKPDCNETGAYAWGMCDEFQYVTESGSEGWATMKQMMGNIDLPLIP
;
A
#
# COMPACT_ATOMS: atom_id res chain seq x y z
N MET A 1 4.58 34.09 -69.41
CA MET A 1 5.44 33.21 -68.59
C MET A 1 4.59 32.06 -68.09
N LYS A 2 4.81 30.87 -68.66
CA LYS A 2 4.28 29.58 -68.22
C LYS A 2 5.46 28.86 -67.58
N THR A 3 5.31 28.34 -66.37
CA THR A 3 6.14 27.22 -65.92
C THR A 3 5.30 26.24 -65.13
N LEU A 4 5.29 25.03 -65.68
CA LEU A 4 4.75 23.76 -65.26
C LEU A 4 5.63 23.19 -64.13
N ILE A 5 5.08 22.61 -63.06
CA ILE A 5 5.87 21.68 -62.22
C ILE A 5 5.04 20.43 -61.90
N PHE A 6 5.75 19.31 -61.96
CA PHE A 6 5.40 17.91 -62.16
C PHE A 6 4.57 17.25 -61.04
N ILE A 7 3.71 16.32 -61.48
CA ILE A 7 3.26 15.17 -60.69
C ILE A 7 4.42 14.17 -60.62
N LEU A 8 4.78 13.75 -59.41
CA LEU A 8 5.73 12.66 -59.18
C LEU A 8 5.02 11.57 -58.37
N THR A 9 4.68 10.48 -59.05
CA THR A 9 4.21 9.24 -58.43
C THR A 9 5.43 8.41 -58.05
N PHE A 10 5.58 8.04 -56.78
CA PHE A 10 6.53 7.03 -56.34
C PHE A 10 5.76 5.88 -55.68
N PHE A 11 5.82 4.71 -56.30
CA PHE A 11 5.62 3.42 -55.64
C PHE A 11 6.98 2.97 -55.13
N LEU A 12 7.13 2.74 -53.82
CA LEU A 12 8.15 1.85 -53.28
C LEU A 12 7.69 1.32 -51.92
N SER A 13 7.67 -0.01 -51.86
CA SER A 13 7.52 -0.85 -50.67
C SER A 13 8.46 -0.41 -49.55
N GLY A 14 7.90 -0.22 -48.35
CA GLY A 14 8.67 0.02 -47.14
C GLY A 14 7.82 -0.31 -45.92
N THR A 15 8.31 -1.27 -45.14
CA THR A 15 7.92 -1.57 -43.76
C THR A 15 7.53 -0.32 -42.97
N PHE A 16 6.30 -0.29 -42.45
CA PHE A 16 5.90 0.65 -41.41
C PHE A 16 6.67 0.29 -40.13
N LEU A 17 7.77 0.99 -39.88
CA LEU A 17 8.31 1.15 -38.54
C LEU A 17 7.46 2.25 -37.89
N PHE A 18 6.60 1.87 -36.94
CA PHE A 18 6.05 2.83 -35.99
C PHE A 18 7.23 3.35 -35.15
N SER A 19 7.73 4.53 -35.50
CA SER A 19 8.46 5.37 -34.56
C SER A 19 7.39 6.00 -33.67
N GLN A 20 7.07 5.39 -32.55
CA GLN A 20 6.53 6.18 -31.44
C GLN A 20 7.71 6.95 -30.89
N ASP A 21 7.94 8.14 -31.45
CA ASP A 21 8.85 9.11 -30.86
C ASP A 21 8.22 9.55 -29.53
N ILE A 22 8.51 8.80 -28.47
CA ILE A 22 8.40 9.29 -27.11
C ILE A 22 9.22 10.59 -27.10
N PRO A 23 8.65 11.73 -26.70
CA PRO A 23 9.42 12.96 -26.60
C PRO A 23 10.66 12.69 -25.76
N SER A 24 11.85 13.03 -26.26
CA SER A 24 13.07 12.90 -25.48
C SER A 24 12.92 13.63 -24.14
N PRO A 25 13.59 13.20 -23.05
CA PRO A 25 13.51 13.87 -21.74
C PRO A 25 13.68 15.40 -21.81
N ASP A 26 14.48 15.90 -22.75
CA ASP A 26 14.68 17.32 -23.04
C ASP A 26 13.41 18.08 -23.50
N VAL A 27 12.38 17.39 -23.99
CA VAL A 27 11.08 17.99 -24.38
C VAL A 27 10.19 18.19 -23.15
N LEU A 28 10.35 17.40 -22.09
CA LEU A 28 9.56 17.53 -20.85
C LEU A 28 10.00 18.72 -19.99
N GLU A 29 11.29 19.06 -19.98
CA GLU A 29 11.76 20.32 -19.36
C GLU A 29 11.18 21.57 -20.06
N SER A 30 10.79 21.46 -21.34
CA SER A 30 10.21 22.57 -22.12
C SER A 30 8.69 22.78 -21.89
N LEU A 31 8.03 21.87 -21.17
CA LEU A 31 6.56 21.87 -20.97
C LEU A 31 6.09 22.39 -19.59
N GLY A 32 6.98 23.04 -18.82
CA GLY A 32 6.56 23.89 -17.72
C GLY A 32 5.90 23.16 -16.55
N GLY A 33 6.61 22.20 -15.94
CA GLY A 33 6.25 21.62 -14.65
C GLY A 33 6.22 20.10 -14.60
N TYR A 34 6.29 19.39 -15.73
CA TYR A 34 6.24 17.93 -15.72
C TYR A 34 7.62 17.29 -15.50
N VAL A 35 7.70 16.27 -14.65
CA VAL A 35 8.89 15.45 -14.41
C VAL A 35 8.58 14.00 -14.75
N ASP A 36 9.43 13.38 -15.56
CA ASP A 36 9.39 11.95 -15.86
C ASP A 36 9.97 11.15 -14.70
N LEU A 37 9.18 10.20 -14.17
CA LEU A 37 9.58 9.33 -13.06
C LEU A 37 9.91 7.91 -13.52
N GLY A 38 9.74 7.60 -14.81
CA GLY A 38 10.17 6.33 -15.35
C GLY A 38 9.39 5.86 -16.57
N HIS A 39 10.00 4.88 -17.23
CA HIS A 39 9.49 4.24 -18.43
C HIS A 39 9.82 2.74 -18.40
N GLU A 40 8.85 1.89 -18.77
CA GLU A 40 9.02 0.43 -18.84
C GLU A 40 8.26 -0.16 -20.02
N VAL A 41 8.75 -1.29 -20.56
CA VAL A 41 8.14 -2.00 -21.68
C VAL A 41 7.91 -3.46 -21.29
N VAL A 42 6.65 -3.85 -21.12
CA VAL A 42 6.26 -5.18 -20.61
C VAL A 42 4.84 -5.54 -21.07
N ASP A 43 4.59 -6.82 -21.33
CA ASP A 43 3.23 -7.32 -21.56
C ASP A 43 2.44 -7.32 -20.23
N LEU A 44 1.45 -6.41 -20.12
CA LEU A 44 0.60 -6.25 -18.93
C LEU A 44 -0.69 -7.06 -19.05
N ASN A 45 -1.29 -7.13 -20.23
CA ASN A 45 -2.61 -7.76 -20.41
C ASN A 45 -2.54 -9.27 -20.73
N GLY A 46 -1.34 -9.80 -20.98
CA GLY A 46 -1.05 -11.21 -21.25
C GLY A 46 -1.29 -11.63 -22.70
N ASP A 47 -1.36 -10.69 -23.64
CA ASP A 47 -1.64 -10.98 -25.06
C ASP A 47 -0.38 -11.31 -25.90
N GLY A 48 0.80 -11.22 -25.29
CA GLY A 48 2.09 -11.49 -25.92
C GLY A 48 2.71 -10.29 -26.65
N ILE A 49 2.07 -9.13 -26.63
CA ILE A 49 2.56 -7.85 -27.14
C ILE A 49 2.98 -7.00 -25.95
N SER A 50 4.14 -6.35 -26.04
CA SER A 50 4.59 -5.47 -24.96
C SER A 50 3.83 -4.16 -24.95
N ASP A 51 3.42 -3.72 -23.76
CA ASP A 51 2.86 -2.42 -23.48
C ASP A 51 3.94 -1.45 -23.03
N VAL A 52 3.76 -0.16 -23.36
CA VAL A 52 4.68 0.92 -22.97
C VAL A 52 4.07 1.68 -21.79
N ILE A 53 4.78 1.74 -20.67
CA ILE A 53 4.37 2.41 -19.44
C ILE A 53 5.22 3.67 -19.26
N ASN A 54 4.58 4.78 -18.90
CA ASN A 54 5.28 6.01 -18.54
C ASN A 54 4.57 6.72 -17.38
N LEU A 55 5.33 7.21 -16.41
CA LEU A 55 4.79 7.95 -15.27
C LEU A 55 5.35 9.36 -15.24
N VAL A 56 4.47 10.35 -15.27
CA VAL A 56 4.87 11.76 -15.10
C VAL A 56 4.15 12.39 -13.92
N VAL A 57 4.83 13.30 -13.22
CA VAL A 57 4.25 14.16 -12.18
C VAL A 57 4.24 15.59 -12.63
N HIS A 58 3.27 16.37 -12.15
CA HIS A 58 3.22 17.81 -12.36
C HIS A 58 3.69 18.53 -11.10
N ASN A 59 4.65 19.44 -11.23
CA ASN A 59 5.18 20.31 -10.19
C ASN A 59 4.31 21.56 -10.05
N GLU A 60 3.40 21.55 -9.10
CA GLU A 60 2.64 22.73 -8.69
C GLU A 60 3.21 23.25 -7.37
N ASP A 61 4.03 24.31 -7.42
CA ASP A 61 4.62 24.93 -6.24
C ASP A 61 5.41 23.96 -5.31
N GLY A 62 6.02 22.92 -5.89
CA GLY A 62 6.78 21.88 -5.17
C GLY A 62 5.95 20.67 -4.72
N ASP A 63 4.65 20.64 -5.02
CA ASP A 63 3.78 19.47 -4.86
C ASP A 63 3.90 18.57 -6.10
N PHE A 64 4.30 17.30 -5.89
CA PHE A 64 4.39 16.24 -6.89
C PHE A 64 3.42 15.09 -6.59
N SER A 65 2.34 15.36 -5.84
CA SER A 65 1.33 14.35 -5.49
C SER A 65 0.37 14.01 -6.63
N ASN A 66 0.24 14.91 -7.62
CA ASN A 66 -0.54 14.67 -8.83
C ASN A 66 0.33 14.03 -9.90
N PHE A 67 -0.19 12.97 -10.53
CA PHE A 67 0.53 12.23 -11.57
C PHE A 67 -0.40 11.87 -12.73
N VAL A 68 0.24 11.55 -13.85
CA VAL A 68 -0.39 10.91 -15.01
C VAL A 68 0.36 9.61 -15.28
N LEU A 69 -0.35 8.49 -15.17
CA LEU A 69 0.12 7.18 -15.60
C LEU A 69 -0.36 6.95 -17.03
N MET A 70 0.59 6.70 -17.94
CA MET A 70 0.31 6.41 -19.34
C MET A 70 0.66 4.96 -19.63
N ILE A 71 -0.24 4.24 -20.31
CA ILE A 71 -0.03 2.88 -20.80
C ILE A 71 -0.48 2.85 -22.26
N ASN A 72 0.49 2.70 -23.17
CA ASN A 72 0.29 2.89 -24.61
C ASN A 72 -0.36 4.26 -24.92
N GLU A 73 -1.54 4.24 -25.56
CA GLU A 73 -2.31 5.44 -25.91
C GLU A 73 -3.31 5.85 -24.81
N GLN A 74 -3.36 5.14 -23.69
CA GLN A 74 -4.25 5.45 -22.58
C GLN A 74 -3.51 6.23 -21.49
N ASP A 75 -4.23 7.14 -20.83
CA ASP A 75 -3.75 7.85 -19.66
C ASP A 75 -4.80 7.85 -18.55
N ILE A 76 -4.32 7.84 -17.31
CA ILE A 76 -5.13 8.08 -16.12
C ILE A 76 -4.43 9.10 -15.22
N LYS A 77 -5.21 10.04 -14.70
CA LYS A 77 -4.74 11.02 -13.72
C LYS A 77 -5.03 10.51 -12.32
N GLY A 78 -4.03 10.56 -11.46
CA GLY A 78 -4.15 10.15 -10.08
C GLY A 78 -3.61 11.20 -9.12
N LYS A 79 -3.98 11.04 -7.86
CA LYS A 79 -3.45 11.85 -6.76
C LYS A 79 -3.15 10.96 -5.55
N HIS A 80 -1.96 11.11 -5.02
CA HIS A 80 -1.54 10.55 -3.74
C HIS A 80 -1.60 11.57 -2.61
N SER A 81 -1.38 11.10 -1.38
CA SER A 81 -1.24 11.94 -0.19
C SER A 81 0.09 12.70 -0.14
N TYR A 82 1.13 12.18 -0.82
CA TYR A 82 2.49 12.71 -0.85
C TYR A 82 3.07 12.68 -2.28
N ASN A 83 4.30 13.16 -2.44
CA ASN A 83 5.00 13.20 -3.72
C ASN A 83 5.25 11.78 -4.26
N VAL A 84 4.88 11.55 -5.52
CA VAL A 84 5.15 10.30 -6.24
C VAL A 84 6.63 10.23 -6.60
N ASP A 85 7.25 9.07 -6.41
CA ASP A 85 8.67 8.86 -6.72
C ASP A 85 8.90 7.85 -7.85
N LYS A 86 8.02 6.85 -8.01
CA LYS A 86 8.15 5.79 -9.02
C LYS A 86 6.84 5.05 -9.25
N PHE A 87 6.84 4.18 -10.26
CA PHE A 87 5.97 3.02 -10.32
C PHE A 87 6.79 1.74 -10.22
N ILE A 88 6.10 0.63 -9.96
CA ILE A 88 6.62 -0.72 -10.08
C ILE A 88 5.62 -1.58 -10.85
N VAL A 89 6.12 -2.46 -11.71
CA VAL A 89 5.31 -3.52 -12.31
C VAL A 89 5.24 -4.69 -11.33
N ILE A 90 4.02 -5.13 -11.05
CA ILE A 90 3.74 -6.24 -10.14
C ILE A 90 2.97 -7.33 -10.90
N ASP A 91 3.09 -8.55 -10.42
CA ASP A 91 2.27 -9.68 -10.86
C ASP A 91 1.47 -10.12 -9.63
N LEU A 92 0.26 -9.58 -9.49
CA LEU A 92 -0.60 -9.80 -8.34
C LEU A 92 -1.11 -11.25 -8.28
N ASP A 93 -1.32 -11.87 -9.44
CA ASP A 93 -1.78 -13.24 -9.59
C ASP A 93 -1.08 -13.97 -10.75
N LYS A 94 0.00 -14.67 -10.41
CA LYS A 94 0.88 -15.35 -11.38
C LYS A 94 0.18 -16.43 -12.21
N SER A 95 -1.07 -16.76 -11.90
CA SER A 95 -1.85 -17.75 -12.64
C SER A 95 -2.59 -17.17 -13.85
N ASP A 96 -2.76 -15.85 -13.97
CA ASP A 96 -3.56 -15.23 -15.03
C ASP A 96 -2.74 -14.60 -16.18
N ARG A 97 -1.41 -14.54 -16.04
CA ARG A 97 -0.45 -13.96 -17.00
C ARG A 97 -0.58 -12.44 -17.18
N GLN A 98 -1.39 -11.79 -16.35
CA GLN A 98 -1.52 -10.34 -16.32
C GLN A 98 -0.50 -9.76 -15.33
N LYS A 99 -0.21 -8.48 -15.51
CA LYS A 99 0.58 -7.70 -14.57
C LYS A 99 -0.10 -6.37 -14.33
N GLU A 100 0.11 -5.82 -13.15
CA GLU A 100 -0.42 -4.55 -12.72
C GLU A 100 0.71 -3.53 -12.55
N VAL A 101 0.33 -2.26 -12.46
CA VAL A 101 1.25 -1.16 -12.18
C VAL A 101 0.87 -0.55 -10.85
N ALA A 102 1.81 -0.54 -9.90
CA ALA A 102 1.62 0.15 -8.62
C ALA A 102 2.43 1.46 -8.61
N VAL A 103 1.71 2.58 -8.54
CA VAL A 103 2.31 3.92 -8.35
C VAL A 103 2.58 4.11 -6.88
N HIS A 104 3.80 4.54 -6.54
CA HIS A 104 4.29 4.58 -5.17
C HIS A 104 4.58 6.00 -4.72
N THR A 105 4.32 6.25 -3.44
CA THR A 105 4.81 7.43 -2.73
C THR A 105 5.55 7.04 -1.46
N PRO A 106 6.79 7.54 -1.28
CA PRO A 106 7.50 7.38 -0.03
C PRO A 106 6.94 8.40 0.96
N ASN A 107 6.56 7.95 2.15
CA ASN A 107 6.24 8.88 3.24
C ASN A 107 7.40 8.91 4.23
N PRO A 108 8.25 9.95 4.23
CA PRO A 108 9.41 10.01 5.13
C PRO A 108 9.03 10.06 6.61
N ASN A 109 7.78 10.38 6.93
CA ASN A 109 7.28 10.51 8.30
C ASN A 109 6.11 9.56 8.60
N GLY A 110 5.88 8.53 7.79
CA GLY A 110 4.71 7.67 7.94
C GLY A 110 4.70 6.49 6.96
N PRO A 111 3.53 5.85 6.79
CA PRO A 111 3.41 4.73 5.87
C PRO A 111 3.47 5.20 4.41
N ASP A 112 4.15 4.41 3.57
CA ASP A 112 4.09 4.53 2.13
C ASP A 112 2.65 4.34 1.63
N GLU A 113 2.34 4.89 0.45
CA GLU A 113 1.05 4.67 -0.22
C GLU A 113 1.29 4.11 -1.62
N TYR A 114 0.47 3.12 -1.99
CA TYR A 114 0.43 2.55 -3.33
C TYR A 114 -0.97 2.71 -3.91
N ILE A 115 -1.06 3.14 -5.18
CA ILE A 115 -2.28 2.99 -5.99
C ILE A 115 -1.99 1.98 -7.08
N ILE A 116 -2.85 0.97 -7.20
CA ILE A 116 -2.62 -0.20 -8.03
C ILE A 116 -3.58 -0.13 -9.22
N TYR A 117 -3.03 -0.25 -10.42
CA TYR A 117 -3.74 -0.14 -11.68
C TYR A 117 -3.63 -1.42 -12.51
N LYS A 118 -4.74 -1.80 -13.13
CA LYS A 118 -4.80 -2.86 -14.13
C LYS A 118 -5.00 -2.25 -15.52
N TYR A 119 -4.41 -2.88 -16.53
CA TYR A 119 -4.63 -2.54 -17.94
C TYR A 119 -5.14 -3.77 -18.70
N ASP A 120 -6.28 -3.67 -19.36
CA ASP A 120 -6.93 -4.78 -20.08
C ASP A 120 -6.61 -4.83 -21.59
N GLY A 121 -5.67 -3.99 -22.06
CA GLY A 121 -5.40 -3.76 -23.48
C GLY A 121 -6.15 -2.57 -24.07
N LYS A 122 -7.06 -1.94 -23.32
CA LYS A 122 -7.86 -0.80 -23.78
C LYS A 122 -8.07 0.28 -22.73
N VAL A 123 -8.19 -0.08 -21.46
CA VAL A 123 -8.53 0.83 -20.37
C VAL A 123 -7.60 0.58 -19.18
N ILE A 124 -7.22 1.67 -18.52
CA ILE A 124 -6.51 1.65 -17.23
C ILE A 124 -7.55 1.83 -16.13
N SER A 125 -7.58 0.91 -15.16
CA SER A 125 -8.51 0.94 -14.01
C SER A 125 -7.75 0.88 -12.70
N GLU A 126 -8.08 1.75 -11.74
CA GLU A 126 -7.61 1.61 -10.35
C GLU A 126 -8.34 0.40 -9.73
N ILE A 127 -7.58 -0.58 -9.24
CA ILE A 127 -8.12 -1.79 -8.61
C ILE A 127 -7.96 -1.77 -7.09
N GLY A 128 -7.14 -0.86 -6.55
CA GLY A 128 -6.99 -0.72 -5.11
C GLY A 128 -5.93 0.28 -4.69
N ARG A 129 -5.94 0.58 -3.39
CA ARG A 129 -5.03 1.52 -2.76
C ARG A 129 -4.64 1.01 -1.37
N THR A 130 -3.36 1.14 -1.03
CA THR A 130 -2.85 0.76 0.30
C THR A 130 -2.10 1.93 0.93
N HIS A 131 -2.10 1.97 2.27
CA HIS A 131 -1.47 3.03 3.07
C HIS A 131 -0.51 2.43 4.10
N SER A 132 0.46 1.64 3.62
CA SER A 132 1.56 1.07 4.42
C SER A 132 2.54 0.27 3.58
N THR A 133 3.58 -0.23 4.24
CA THR A 133 4.46 -1.27 3.72
C THR A 133 3.63 -2.40 3.13
N THR A 134 3.70 -2.55 1.82
CA THR A 134 2.87 -3.47 1.04
C THR A 134 3.73 -4.55 0.40
N THR A 135 3.33 -5.81 0.54
CA THR A 135 3.97 -6.96 -0.12
C THR A 135 2.98 -7.61 -1.08
N PHE A 136 3.39 -7.76 -2.34
CA PHE A 136 2.59 -8.42 -3.39
C PHE A 136 2.99 -9.90 -3.47
N ASN A 137 2.07 -10.80 -3.13
CA ASN A 137 2.39 -12.23 -2.95
C ASN A 137 2.40 -13.01 -4.28
N GLY A 138 1.63 -12.56 -5.27
CA GLY A 138 1.52 -13.18 -6.58
C GLY A 138 0.56 -14.38 -6.63
N ASP A 139 -0.29 -14.53 -5.61
CA ASP A 139 -1.35 -15.54 -5.50
C ASP A 139 -2.75 -14.92 -5.43
N GLY A 140 -2.88 -13.67 -5.90
CA GLY A 140 -4.10 -12.86 -5.79
C GLY A 140 -4.23 -12.14 -4.44
N THR A 141 -3.22 -12.20 -3.58
CA THR A 141 -3.21 -11.50 -2.29
C THR A 141 -2.10 -10.46 -2.18
N LEU A 142 -2.33 -9.47 -1.33
CA LEU A 142 -1.29 -8.58 -0.84
C LEU A 142 -1.40 -8.40 0.68
N ASP A 143 -0.23 -8.23 1.29
CA ASP A 143 -0.06 -8.02 2.72
C ASP A 143 0.25 -6.54 2.97
N VAL A 144 -0.48 -5.92 3.89
CA VAL A 144 -0.29 -4.52 4.32
C VAL A 144 0.08 -4.50 5.79
N VAL A 145 1.31 -4.10 6.08
CA VAL A 145 1.83 -4.01 7.44
C VAL A 145 1.73 -2.58 7.94
N THR A 146 0.75 -2.32 8.79
CA THR A 146 0.63 -1.04 9.50
C THR A 146 1.37 -1.10 10.82
N TYR A 147 2.34 -0.23 10.99
CA TYR A 147 3.04 -0.08 12.25
C TYR A 147 2.09 0.47 13.33
N MET A 148 1.99 -0.24 14.45
CA MET A 148 1.27 0.18 15.65
C MET A 148 2.29 0.39 16.78
N PRO A 149 1.99 1.13 17.87
CA PRO A 149 2.99 1.65 18.81
C PRO A 149 4.00 0.64 19.41
N PHE A 150 3.69 -0.65 19.43
CA PHE A 150 4.62 -1.72 19.87
C PHE A 150 4.43 -3.05 19.11
N TRP A 151 3.60 -3.06 18.06
CA TRP A 151 3.26 -4.29 17.32
C TRP A 151 2.93 -3.95 15.87
N ASP A 152 3.00 -4.93 14.98
CA ASP A 152 2.69 -4.75 13.57
C ASP A 152 1.33 -5.36 13.24
N LYS A 153 0.43 -4.53 12.68
CA LYS A 153 -0.87 -4.97 12.21
C LYS A 153 -0.75 -5.41 10.75
N LEU A 154 -0.85 -6.72 10.53
CA LEU A 154 -0.84 -7.34 9.20
C LEU A 154 -2.26 -7.53 8.67
N ASP A 155 -2.70 -6.61 7.81
CA ASP A 155 -3.94 -6.75 7.03
C ASP A 155 -3.67 -7.49 5.71
N VAL A 156 -4.66 -8.25 5.23
CA VAL A 156 -4.59 -8.98 3.97
C VAL A 156 -5.68 -8.45 3.06
N TYR A 157 -5.32 -8.18 1.81
CA TYR A 157 -6.29 -7.85 0.75
C TYR A 157 -6.28 -8.98 -0.27
N VAL A 158 -7.46 -9.28 -0.78
CA VAL A 158 -7.67 -10.31 -1.80
C VAL A 158 -8.23 -9.64 -3.04
N TYR A 159 -7.64 -9.94 -4.18
CA TYR A 159 -8.10 -9.46 -5.47
C TYR A 159 -9.31 -10.28 -5.93
N ASP A 160 -10.42 -9.60 -6.17
CA ASP A 160 -11.62 -10.20 -6.74
C ASP A 160 -11.66 -9.94 -8.25
N ARG A 161 -11.42 -10.99 -9.03
CA ARG A 161 -11.45 -10.95 -10.50
C ARG A 161 -12.83 -10.68 -11.10
N GLN A 162 -13.91 -10.80 -10.33
CA GLN A 162 -15.25 -10.53 -10.82
C GLN A 162 -15.55 -9.04 -10.80
N THR A 163 -15.02 -8.33 -9.79
CA THR A 163 -15.22 -6.89 -9.61
C THR A 163 -14.02 -6.08 -10.10
N ASP A 164 -12.87 -6.72 -10.31
CA ASP A 164 -11.57 -6.08 -10.54
C ASP A 164 -11.19 -5.13 -9.38
N GLU A 165 -11.40 -5.59 -8.14
CA GLU A 165 -11.13 -4.81 -6.93
C GLU A 165 -10.34 -5.60 -5.88
N LEU A 166 -9.45 -4.92 -5.16
CA LEU A 166 -8.78 -5.42 -3.96
C LEU A 166 -9.67 -5.19 -2.74
N THR A 167 -10.07 -6.28 -2.10
CA THR A 167 -10.95 -6.24 -0.92
C THR A 167 -10.19 -6.63 0.33
N TRP A 168 -10.23 -5.76 1.34
CA TRP A 168 -9.70 -6.05 2.67
C TRP A 168 -10.42 -7.24 3.31
N GLN A 169 -9.65 -8.19 3.85
CA GLN A 169 -10.14 -9.32 4.62
C GLN A 169 -10.07 -9.00 6.12
N PRO A 170 -11.19 -8.67 6.78
CA PRO A 170 -11.19 -8.32 8.19
C PRO A 170 -10.78 -9.51 9.07
N LYS A 171 -9.93 -9.22 10.06
CA LYS A 171 -9.52 -10.18 11.08
C LYS A 171 -10.18 -9.81 12.42
N GLU A 172 -10.72 -10.81 13.11
CA GLU A 172 -11.22 -10.62 14.47
C GLU A 172 -10.07 -10.40 15.47
N TYR A 173 -8.93 -11.05 15.23
CA TYR A 173 -7.73 -10.93 16.04
C TYR A 173 -6.44 -11.09 15.21
N TYR A 174 -5.38 -10.46 15.70
CA TYR A 174 -4.01 -10.58 15.19
C TYR A 174 -3.20 -11.41 16.18
N THR A 175 -2.44 -12.40 15.69
CA THR A 175 -1.57 -13.23 16.54
C THR A 175 -0.27 -12.49 16.83
N LEU A 176 0.14 -12.50 18.10
CA LEU A 176 1.36 -11.86 18.58
C LEU A 176 2.26 -12.87 19.31
N ASP A 177 3.55 -12.54 19.43
CA ASP A 177 4.51 -13.26 20.25
C ASP A 177 5.45 -12.24 20.93
N ILE A 178 4.94 -11.55 21.94
CA ILE A 178 5.68 -10.48 22.63
C ILE A 178 5.79 -10.82 24.11
N ASN A 179 7.01 -10.96 24.61
CA ASN A 179 7.27 -11.17 26.03
C ASN A 179 7.47 -9.81 26.72
N CYS A 180 6.75 -9.57 27.81
CA CYS A 180 6.79 -8.30 28.54
C CYS A 180 6.93 -8.55 30.04
N LYS A 181 7.45 -7.54 30.74
CA LYS A 181 7.53 -7.51 32.20
C LYS A 181 6.47 -6.58 32.77
N VAL A 182 5.81 -7.01 33.84
CA VAL A 182 4.86 -6.17 34.59
C VAL A 182 5.66 -5.17 35.44
N LEU A 183 5.46 -3.88 35.18
CA LEU A 183 6.12 -2.78 35.88
C LEU A 183 5.38 -2.41 37.17
N GLU A 184 4.05 -2.42 37.13
CA GLU A 184 3.17 -2.12 38.26
C GLU A 184 2.01 -3.11 38.33
N GLU A 185 1.50 -3.32 39.55
CA GLU A 185 0.38 -4.25 39.76
C GLU A 185 -0.87 -3.78 39.01
N MET A 186 -1.48 -4.67 38.21
CA MET A 186 -2.68 -4.35 37.43
C MET A 186 -3.71 -5.50 37.43
N PRO A 187 -5.01 -5.19 37.31
CA PRO A 187 -6.04 -6.21 37.28
C PRO A 187 -6.04 -7.03 35.98
N VAL A 188 -6.37 -8.32 36.10
CA VAL A 188 -6.62 -9.24 34.97
C VAL A 188 -8.11 -9.29 34.66
N PHE A 189 -8.46 -9.09 33.39
CA PHE A 189 -9.84 -9.25 32.90
C PHE A 189 -9.99 -10.55 32.14
N LEU A 190 -11.06 -11.29 32.43
CA LEU A 190 -11.33 -12.58 31.77
C LEU A 190 -11.75 -12.45 30.30
N THR A 191 -12.32 -11.32 29.91
CA THR A 191 -12.84 -11.12 28.56
C THR A 191 -12.69 -9.66 28.14
N ILE A 192 -12.51 -9.43 26.84
CA ILE A 192 -12.58 -8.15 26.10
C ILE A 192 -13.61 -7.15 26.68
N ASN A 193 -14.84 -7.58 27.01
CA ASN A 193 -15.93 -6.68 27.39
C ASN A 193 -16.38 -6.75 28.87
N SER A 194 -15.79 -7.62 29.70
CA SER A 194 -16.23 -7.80 31.09
C SER A 194 -15.15 -7.36 32.07
N ARG A 195 -15.60 -6.62 33.09
CA ARG A 195 -14.77 -6.24 34.24
C ARG A 195 -14.66 -7.36 35.28
N GLY A 196 -14.97 -8.60 34.88
CA GLY A 196 -14.81 -9.78 35.72
C GLY A 196 -13.33 -10.00 36.01
N PHE A 197 -12.97 -9.77 37.26
CA PHE A 197 -11.61 -9.88 37.75
C PHE A 197 -11.27 -11.35 38.05
N SER A 198 -10.16 -11.87 37.49
CA SER A 198 -9.68 -13.21 37.86
C SER A 198 -8.54 -13.16 38.88
N GLU A 199 -7.52 -12.34 38.63
CA GLU A 199 -6.32 -12.23 39.44
C GLU A 199 -5.65 -10.85 39.20
N LYS A 200 -4.62 -10.50 39.98
CA LYS A 200 -3.74 -9.36 39.68
C LYS A 200 -2.45 -9.84 39.06
N LEU A 201 -2.01 -9.18 37.99
CA LEU A 201 -0.62 -9.25 37.56
C LEU A 201 0.25 -8.57 38.61
N LYS A 202 1.28 -9.28 39.07
CA LYS A 202 2.19 -8.75 40.10
C LYS A 202 3.38 -8.06 39.47
N LYS A 203 3.82 -6.96 40.08
CA LYS A 203 5.07 -6.28 39.70
C LYS A 203 6.23 -7.27 39.61
N GLY A 204 6.93 -7.23 38.50
CA GLY A 204 8.09 -8.09 38.19
C GLY A 204 7.75 -9.41 37.49
N GLN A 205 6.47 -9.77 37.37
CA GLN A 205 6.03 -10.97 36.65
C GLN A 205 6.26 -10.85 35.15
N THR A 206 6.55 -11.96 34.47
CA THR A 206 6.58 -12.04 33.01
C THR A 206 5.22 -12.44 32.46
N ILE A 207 4.81 -11.82 31.36
CA ILE A 207 3.65 -12.21 30.57
C ILE A 207 4.03 -12.32 29.10
N LYS A 208 3.24 -13.07 28.34
CA LYS A 208 3.34 -13.14 26.89
C LYS A 208 2.06 -12.61 26.26
N ILE A 209 2.15 -11.53 25.50
CA ILE A 209 1.05 -11.02 24.67
C ILE A 209 0.93 -11.92 23.44
N ILE A 210 -0.26 -12.49 23.25
CA ILE A 210 -0.52 -13.51 22.22
C ILE A 210 -1.56 -13.10 21.18
N LYS A 211 -2.42 -12.11 21.49
CA LYS A 211 -3.38 -11.59 20.52
C LYS A 211 -3.57 -10.08 20.68
N ALA A 212 -3.93 -9.43 19.59
CA ALA A 212 -4.46 -8.07 19.57
C ALA A 212 -5.82 -8.03 18.86
N VAL A 213 -6.72 -7.20 19.36
CA VAL A 213 -7.98 -6.81 18.72
C VAL A 213 -7.89 -5.31 18.47
N HIS A 214 -7.83 -4.94 17.19
CA HIS A 214 -7.75 -3.54 16.79
C HIS A 214 -9.15 -2.89 16.85
N LYS A 215 -9.25 -1.72 17.50
CA LYS A 215 -10.49 -0.94 17.64
C LYS A 215 -10.32 0.44 16.99
N PRO A 216 -10.56 0.56 15.68
CA PRO A 216 -10.32 1.81 14.94
C PRO A 216 -11.24 2.96 15.39
N ASP A 217 -12.46 2.66 15.86
CA ASP A 217 -13.45 3.66 16.30
C ASP A 217 -13.20 4.18 17.74
N CYS A 218 -11.94 4.27 18.14
CA CYS A 218 -11.55 4.70 19.48
C CYS A 218 -11.78 6.21 19.67
N ASN A 219 -12.72 6.58 20.55
CA ASN A 219 -13.02 7.98 20.88
C ASN A 219 -12.13 8.55 22.00
N GLU A 220 -10.92 8.02 22.20
CA GLU A 220 -9.97 8.59 23.15
C GLU A 220 -9.38 9.90 22.59
N THR A 221 -9.08 10.85 23.47
CA THR A 221 -8.51 12.15 23.09
C THR A 221 -7.09 12.28 23.63
N GLY A 222 -6.16 12.76 22.81
CA GLY A 222 -4.77 13.04 23.23
C GLY A 222 -3.73 12.53 22.24
N ALA A 223 -2.46 12.80 22.53
CA ALA A 223 -1.34 12.18 21.81
C ALA A 223 -1.46 10.66 21.96
N TYR A 224 -1.33 9.93 20.85
CA TYR A 224 -1.48 8.46 20.78
C TYR A 224 -2.89 7.93 21.00
N ALA A 225 -3.95 8.73 20.87
CA ALA A 225 -5.34 8.22 20.95
C ALA A 225 -5.61 7.01 20.03
N TRP A 226 -4.89 6.93 18.91
CA TRP A 226 -4.99 5.87 17.93
C TRP A 226 -4.46 4.56 18.55
N GLY A 227 -5.34 3.58 18.72
CA GLY A 227 -5.00 2.27 19.31
C GLY A 227 -5.06 2.20 20.83
N MET A 228 -5.42 3.27 21.56
CA MET A 228 -5.59 3.19 23.04
C MET A 228 -6.69 2.22 23.47
N CYS A 229 -7.68 2.04 22.60
CA CYS A 229 -8.77 1.09 22.81
C CYS A 229 -8.45 -0.32 22.33
N ASP A 230 -7.31 -0.53 21.66
CA ASP A 230 -6.91 -1.87 21.23
C ASP A 230 -6.77 -2.77 22.46
N GLU A 231 -7.17 -4.02 22.30
CA GLU A 231 -7.20 -4.99 23.38
C GLU A 231 -6.25 -6.14 23.11
N PHE A 232 -5.55 -6.55 24.16
CA PHE A 232 -4.48 -7.52 24.07
C PHE A 232 -4.78 -8.68 24.98
N GLN A 233 -4.72 -9.88 24.41
CA GLN A 233 -4.72 -11.11 25.19
C GLN A 233 -3.29 -11.44 25.59
N TYR A 234 -3.09 -11.80 26.86
CA TYR A 234 -1.82 -12.28 27.36
C TYR A 234 -1.97 -13.57 28.15
N VAL A 235 -0.85 -14.28 28.31
CA VAL A 235 -0.71 -15.48 29.13
C VAL A 235 0.38 -15.23 30.18
N THR A 236 0.10 -15.60 31.43
CA THR A 236 1.07 -15.55 32.53
C THR A 236 1.99 -16.78 32.55
N GLU A 237 3.08 -16.73 33.30
CA GLU A 237 3.93 -17.91 33.57
C GLU A 237 3.16 -19.10 34.19
N SER A 238 2.07 -18.83 34.93
CA SER A 238 1.19 -19.86 35.49
C SER A 238 0.19 -20.45 34.47
N GLY A 239 0.21 -19.97 33.22
CA GLY A 239 -0.70 -20.39 32.16
C GLY A 239 -2.09 -19.74 32.22
N SER A 240 -2.28 -18.72 33.07
CA SER A 240 -3.54 -17.99 33.16
C SER A 240 -3.64 -16.98 32.02
N GLU A 241 -4.80 -16.91 31.38
CA GLU A 241 -5.06 -15.96 30.30
C GLU A 241 -5.79 -14.72 30.83
N GLY A 242 -5.52 -13.59 30.20
CA GLY A 242 -6.12 -12.32 30.55
C GLY A 242 -6.19 -11.37 29.38
N TRP A 243 -7.03 -10.34 29.52
CA TRP A 243 -7.17 -9.25 28.58
C TRP A 243 -6.83 -7.91 29.24
N ALA A 244 -6.23 -7.01 28.48
CA ALA A 244 -6.04 -5.62 28.86
C ALA A 244 -6.09 -4.71 27.63
N THR A 245 -6.60 -3.49 27.83
CA THR A 245 -6.53 -2.43 26.81
C THR A 245 -5.12 -1.84 26.74
N MET A 246 -4.70 -1.29 25.59
CA MET A 246 -3.44 -0.56 25.46
C MET A 246 -3.29 0.49 26.57
N LYS A 247 -4.36 1.25 26.84
CA LYS A 247 -4.42 2.25 27.91
C LYS A 247 -4.07 1.71 29.29
N GLN A 248 -4.45 0.46 29.60
CA GLN A 248 -4.10 -0.18 30.87
C GLN A 248 -2.67 -0.71 30.85
N MET A 249 -2.16 -1.15 29.71
CA MET A 249 -0.80 -1.69 29.59
C MET A 249 0.25 -0.57 29.62
N MET A 250 -0.04 0.59 29.04
CA MET A 250 0.86 1.74 29.04
C MET A 250 1.26 2.16 30.45
N GLY A 251 2.57 2.15 30.71
CA GLY A 251 3.15 2.49 32.01
C GLY A 251 3.08 1.38 33.07
N ASN A 252 2.19 0.38 32.91
CA ASN A 252 2.09 -0.76 33.82
C ASN A 252 2.81 -2.01 33.29
N ILE A 253 3.08 -2.07 31.99
CA ILE A 253 3.80 -3.16 31.31
C ILE A 253 4.96 -2.56 30.51
N ASP A 254 6.09 -3.25 30.55
CA ASP A 254 7.29 -2.96 29.76
C ASP A 254 7.07 -3.39 28.31
N LEU A 255 6.33 -2.57 27.58
CA LEU A 255 6.06 -2.74 26.16
C LEU A 255 7.31 -2.33 25.37
N PRO A 256 7.69 -3.06 24.31
CA PRO A 256 8.78 -2.68 23.42
C PRO A 256 8.33 -1.53 22.50
N LEU A 257 8.01 -0.38 23.10
CA LEU A 257 7.70 0.83 22.37
C LEU A 257 8.92 1.18 21.52
N ILE A 258 8.70 1.36 20.22
CA ILE A 258 9.76 1.84 19.35
C ILE A 258 9.80 3.37 19.54
N PRO A 259 10.97 3.94 19.87
CA PRO A 259 11.12 5.36 20.21
C PRO A 259 10.73 6.32 19.08
#